data_AF-A0A7C7VBW9-F1
#
_entry.id   AF-A0A7C7VBW9-F1
#
_cell.length_a   1.000
_cell.length_b   1.000
_cell.length_c   1.000
_cell.angle_alpha   90.00
_cell.angle_beta   90.00
_cell.angle_gamma   90.00
#
_symmetry.space_group_name_H-M   'P 1'
#
loop_
_entity.id
_entity.type
_entity.pdbx_description
1 polymer ?
#
loop_
_entity_poly.entity_id
_entity_poly.type
_entity_poly.pdbx_seq_one_letter_code
_entity_poly.pdbx_strand_id
1 'polypeptide(L)' 'MHIISFRRYVKEFESCKRCCHLHTAVVKVRAEVCLHCGERLYSPETVRRFEQIRAKLEREEVDDFRPLGRSFAVV' A
#
# COMPACT_ATOMS: atom_id res chain seq x y z
N MET A 1 1.07 -29.34 -2.45
CA MET A 1 0.12 -28.37 -1.84
C MET A 1 0.92 -27.14 -1.42
N HIS A 2 0.78 -26.03 -2.14
CA HIS A 2 1.31 -24.75 -1.66
C HIS A 2 0.41 -24.29 -0.51
N ILE A 3 0.96 -24.23 0.70
CA ILE A 3 0.22 -23.73 1.86
C ILE A 3 0.18 -22.21 1.71
N ILE A 4 -0.99 -21.70 1.34
CA ILE A 4 -1.25 -20.27 1.25
C ILE A 4 -1.73 -19.79 2.62
N SER A 5 -0.97 -18.90 3.26
CA SER A 5 -1.36 -18.30 4.52
C SER A 5 -1.84 -16.87 4.29
N PHE A 6 -3.03 -16.54 4.80
CA PHE A 6 -3.54 -15.17 4.77
C PHE A 6 -2.90 -14.35 5.88
N ARG A 7 -2.07 -13.38 5.51
CA ARG A 7 -1.49 -12.40 6.44
C ARG A 7 -1.98 -10.99 6.10
N ARG A 8 -2.19 -10.17 7.14
CA ARG A 8 -2.46 -8.73 6.98
C ARG A 8 -1.13 -8.02 6.72
N TYR A 9 -1.07 -7.29 5.62
CA TYR A 9 0.07 -6.46 5.27
C TYR A 9 -0.33 -4.99 5.22
N VAL A 10 0.59 -4.17 5.68
CA VAL A 10 0.55 -2.73 5.48
C VAL A 10 1.39 -2.44 4.23
N LYS A 11 0.79 -1.78 3.23
CA LYS A 11 1.51 -1.33 2.04
C LYS A 11 1.48 0.18 1.98
N GLU A 12 2.67 0.76 1.89
CA GLU A 12 2.89 2.21 1.88
C GLU A 12 3.15 2.64 0.44
N PHE A 13 2.53 3.76 0.06
CA PHE A 13 2.69 4.40 -1.24
C PHE A 13 3.16 5.82 -1.01
N GLU A 14 4.34 6.14 -1.49
CA GLU A 14 4.91 7.48 -1.43
C GLU A 14 4.88 8.11 -2.82
N SER A 15 4.37 9.33 -2.92
CA SER A 15 4.48 10.16 -4.12
C SER A 15 5.36 11.36 -3.81
N CYS A 16 6.46 11.51 -4.56
CA CYS A 16 7.39 12.63 -4.44
C CYS A 16 7.38 13.41 -5.76
N LYS A 17 6.54 14.44 -5.84
CA LYS A 17 6.66 15.46 -6.88
C LYS A 17 7.62 16.54 -6.35
N ARG A 18 8.87 16.46 -6.81
CA ARG A 18 9.84 17.56 -6.95
C ARG A 18 9.67 18.71 -5.93
N CYS A 19 10.38 18.59 -4.80
CA CYS A 19 10.50 19.54 -3.69
C CYS A 19 9.31 19.61 -2.70
N CYS A 20 9.54 19.07 -1.50
CA CYS A 20 8.90 19.42 -0.21
C CYS A 20 7.50 18.90 0.16
N HIS A 21 6.80 18.10 -0.63
CA HIS A 21 5.59 17.40 -0.17
C HIS A 21 5.63 15.91 -0.52
N LEU A 22 5.92 15.07 0.49
CA LEU A 22 5.71 13.63 0.39
C LEU A 22 4.27 13.32 0.82
N HIS A 23 3.44 12.90 -0.12
CA HIS A 23 2.17 12.28 0.20
C HIS A 23 2.38 10.79 0.39
N THR A 24 2.32 10.35 1.65
CA THR A 24 2.37 8.93 2.01
C THR A 24 0.96 8.43 2.25
N ALA A 25 0.47 7.51 1.41
CA ALA A 25 -0.75 6.75 1.68
C ALA A 25 -0.41 5.37 2.23
N VAL A 26 -1.12 4.96 3.27
CA VAL A 26 -0.95 3.64 3.87
C VAL A 26 -2.25 2.85 3.72
N VAL A 27 -2.17 1.68 3.08
CA VAL A 27 -3.32 0.78 2.91
C VAL A 27 -3.05 -0.56 3.57
N LYS A 28 -4.02 -1.00 4.40
CA LYS A 28 -4.01 -2.33 5.01
C LYS A 28 -4.75 -3.29 4.09
N VAL A 29 -4.04 -4.30 3.60
CA VAL A 29 -4.61 -5.33 2.72
C VAL A 29 -4.36 -6.72 3.29
N ARG A 30 -5.21 -7.67 2.89
CA ARG A 30 -4.92 -9.09 3.10
C ARG A 30 -4.16 -9.57 1.88
N ALA A 31 -2.99 -10.14 2.11
CA ALA A 31 -2.21 -10.78 1.05
C ALA A 31 -2.04 -12.25 1.39
N GLU A 32 -2.06 -13.05 0.34
CA GLU A 32 -1.79 -14.46 0.38
C GLU A 32 -0.28 -14.65 0.31
N VAL A 33 0.28 -15.38 1.26
CA VAL A 33 1.72 -15.66 1.28
C VAL A 33 1.94 -17.13 1.05
N CYS A 34 2.72 -17.42 0.02
CA CYS A 34 3.24 -18.76 -0.23
C CYS A 34 4.26 -19.10 0.87
N LEU A 35 3.95 -20.03 1.77
CA LEU A 35 4.90 -20.42 2.83
C LEU A 35 6.14 -21.17 2.29
N HIS A 36 6.07 -21.65 1.05
CA HIS A 36 7.17 -22.38 0.41
C HIS A 36 8.18 -21.45 -0.27
N CYS A 37 7.71 -20.34 -0.84
CA CYS A 37 8.50 -19.45 -1.68
C CYS A 37 8.59 -18.02 -1.12
N GLY A 38 7.78 -17.68 -0.12
CA GLY A 38 7.72 -16.34 0.48
C GLY A 38 7.03 -15.29 -0.39
N GLU A 39 6.54 -15.67 -1.57
CA GLU A 39 5.91 -14.74 -2.50
C GLU A 39 4.58 -14.21 -1.96
N ARG A 40 4.36 -12.90 -2.14
CA ARG A 40 3.16 -12.20 -1.70
C ARG A 40 2.23 -12.04 -2.89
N LEU A 41 1.14 -12.80 -2.87
CA LEU A 41 0.10 -12.80 -3.87
C LEU A 41 -0.99 -11.82 -3.42
N TYR A 42 -1.34 -10.89 -4.29
CA TYR A 42 -2.45 -9.97 -4.11
C TYR A 42 -3.53 -10.34 -5.11
N SER A 43 -4.78 -10.41 -4.65
CA SER A 43 -5.92 -10.62 -5.56
C SER A 43 -6.01 -9.45 -6.57
N PRO A 44 -6.50 -9.67 -7.79
CA PRO A 44 -6.56 -8.64 -8.83
C PRO A 44 -7.34 -7.40 -8.39
N GLU A 45 -8.38 -7.55 -7.57
CA GLU A 45 -9.13 -6.44 -6.96
C GLU A 45 -8.24 -5.55 -6.08
N THR A 46 -7.32 -6.14 -5.32
CA THR A 46 -6.37 -5.41 -4.48
C THR A 46 -5.34 -4.66 -5.32
N VAL A 47 -4.87 -5.28 -6.41
CA VAL A 47 -3.95 -4.63 -7.37
C VAL A 47 -4.59 -3.41 -8.01
N ARG A 48 -5.84 -3.53 -8.50
CA ARG A 48 -6.58 -2.38 -9.06
C ARG A 48 -6.74 -1.25 -8.05
N ARG A 49 -6.97 -1.58 -6.78
CA ARG A 49 -7.05 -0.58 -5.70
C ARG A 49 -5.72 0.13 -5.47
N PHE A 50 -4.60 -0.57 -5.59
CA PHE A 50 -3.27 0.05 -5.52
C PHE A 50 -3.02 1.05 -6.65
N GLU A 51 -3.40 0.68 -7.87
CA GLU A 51 -3.27 1.58 -9.03
C GLU A 51 -4.15 2.81 -8.87
N GLN A 52 -5.38 2.66 -8.39
CA GLN A 52 -6.26 3.79 -8.09
C GLN A 52 -5.68 4.72 -7.02
N ILE A 53 -5.10 4.19 -5.95
CA ILE A 53 -4.46 4.99 -4.89
C ILE A 53 -3.25 5.74 -5.45
N ARG A 54 -2.42 5.09 -6.28
CA ARG A 54 -1.29 5.74 -6.96
C ARG A 54 -1.75 6.89 -7.85
N ALA A 55 -2.75 6.65 -8.70
CA ALA A 55 -3.28 7.67 -9.59
C ALA A 55 -3.86 8.87 -8.81
N LYS A 56 -4.58 8.61 -7.70
CA LYS A 56 -5.10 9.67 -6.82
C LYS A 56 -3.97 10.46 -6.15
N LEU A 57 -2.93 9.80 -5.66
CA LEU A 57 -1.73 10.44 -5.08
C LEU A 57 -0.97 11.29 -6.09
N GLU A 58 -0.88 10.85 -7.35
CA GLU A 58 -0.25 11.63 -8.43
C GLU A 58 -1.06 12.88 -8.80
N ARG A 59 -2.38 12.84 -8.64
CA ARG A 59 -3.30 13.96 -8.91
C ARG A 59 -3.58 14.83 -7.70
N GLU A 60 -2.99 14.51 -6.55
CA GLU A 60 -3.23 15.18 -5.27
C GLU A 60 -4.71 15.13 -4.83
N GLU A 61 -5.47 14.15 -5.34
CA GLU A 61 -6.88 13.90 -5.01
C GLU A 61 -6.97 13.13 -3.68
N VAL A 62 -6.62 13.82 -2.59
CA VAL A 62 -6.52 13.24 -1.24
C VAL A 62 -7.73 13.53 -0.33
N ASP A 63 -8.79 14.13 -0.87
CA ASP A 63 -9.99 14.55 -0.11
C ASP A 63 -10.68 13.37 0.59
N ASP A 64 -10.69 12.20 -0.05
CA ASP A 64 -11.22 10.95 0.53
C ASP A 64 -10.25 10.24 1.50
N PHE A 65 -9.00 10.69 1.59
CA PHE A 65 -8.01 10.02 2.44
C PHE A 65 -8.04 10.60 3.85
N ARG A 66 -8.11 9.70 4.83
CA ARG A 66 -7.95 10.08 6.22
C ARG A 66 -6.48 10.46 6.44
N PRO A 67 -6.17 11.66 6.98
CA PRO A 67 -4.79 12.03 7.27
C PRO A 67 -4.22 11.00 8.24
N LEU A 68 -3.17 10.30 7.82
CA LEU A 68 -2.29 9.63 8.77
C LEU A 68 -1.61 10.73 9.57
N GLY A 69 -1.59 10.59 10.89
CA GLY A 69 -0.92 11.54 11.79
C GLY A 69 0.59 11.60 11.54
N ARG A 70 1.36 12.01 12.56
CA ARG A 70 2.82 12.05 12.44
C ARG A 70 3.39 10.63 12.26
N SER A 71 4.02 10.39 11.12
CA SER A 71 4.79 9.18 10.83
C SER A 71 6.17 9.31 11.48
N PHE A 72 6.59 8.32 12.26
CA PHE A 72 7.95 8.25 12.81
C PHE A 72 8.62 7.02 12.22
N ALA A 73 9.71 7.22 11.47
CA ALA A 73 10.60 6.13 11.09
C ALA A 73 11.45 5.79 12.31
N VAL A 74 11.42 4.53 12.75
CA VAL A 74 12.30 4.00 13.79
C VAL A 74 13.43 3.27 13.06
N VAL A 75 14.66 3.75 13.25
CA VAL A 75 15.91 3.11 12.81
C VAL A 75 16.44 2.19 13.89
#